data_AF-A0A386RH22-F1
#
_entry.id   AF-A0A386RH22-F1
#
_cell.length_a   1.000
_cell.length_b   1.000
_cell.length_c   1.000
_cell.angle_alpha   90.00
_cell.angle_beta   90.00
_cell.angle_gamma   90.00
#
_symmetry.space_group_name_H-M   'P 1'
#
loop_
_entity.id
_entity.type
_entity.pdbx_description
1 polymer ?
#
loop_
_entity_poly.entity_id
_entity_poly.type
_entity_poly.pdbx_seq_one_letter_code
_entity_poly.pdbx_strand_id
1 'polypeptide(L)'
;MNYDGNSFLMQWLSPLGSLLGWIGDFFALSLAISFLKLRDNQKEEKTYMAAFSVFTENRFVPECLNFILTSIFTFLWTILLIIPGIIKSYSYSMTAYIVKDMVASGKQVGVTDGINASKELMKGHKMDLFIFDLSFIGWFLLGGLTAGIGLLWIVPYYQTAKANFYRHIAGDKFLK
;
A
#
# COMPACT_ATOMS: atom_id res chain seq x y z
N MET A 1 -17.79 -10.26 -26.39
CA MET A 1 -17.54 -8.95 -25.76
C MET A 1 -16.09 -9.01 -25.28
N ASN A 2 -15.17 -8.49 -26.10
CA ASN A 2 -13.74 -8.56 -25.80
C ASN A 2 -13.46 -7.61 -24.64
N TYR A 3 -13.30 -8.16 -23.45
CA TYR A 3 -12.59 -7.48 -22.39
C TYR A 3 -11.10 -7.59 -22.74
N ASP A 4 -10.63 -6.70 -23.60
CA ASP A 4 -9.20 -6.41 -23.71
C ASP A 4 -8.80 -5.83 -22.36
N GLY A 5 -8.44 -6.74 -21.44
CA GLY A 5 -8.22 -6.52 -20.01
C GLY A 5 -6.98 -5.70 -19.69
N ASN A 6 -6.69 -4.69 -20.50
CA ASN A 6 -5.84 -3.59 -20.11
C ASN A 6 -6.69 -2.65 -19.25
N SER A 7 -6.88 -3.01 -17.98
CA SER A 7 -7.35 -2.02 -17.02
C SER A 7 -6.39 -0.82 -17.12
N PHE A 8 -6.92 0.39 -17.23
CA PHE A 8 -6.13 1.62 -17.34
C PHE A 8 -4.96 1.63 -16.34
N LEU A 9 -5.22 1.14 -15.12
CA LEU A 9 -4.23 0.88 -14.09
C LEU A 9 -3.09 -0.07 -14.52
N MET A 10 -3.40 -1.24 -15.12
CA MET A 10 -2.39 -2.17 -15.62
C MET A 10 -1.58 -1.60 -16.79
N GLN A 11 -2.19 -0.73 -17.61
CA GLN A 11 -1.44 -0.01 -18.65
C GLN A 11 -0.39 0.91 -18.04
N TRP A 12 -0.75 1.70 -17.02
CA TRP A 12 0.19 2.58 -16.30
C TRP A 12 1.25 1.82 -15.50
N LEU A 13 0.92 0.63 -14.97
CA LEU A 13 1.85 -0.22 -14.23
C LEU A 13 2.77 -1.06 -15.15
N SER A 14 2.48 -1.13 -16.45
CA SER A 14 3.33 -1.83 -17.42
C SER A 14 4.65 -1.09 -17.67
N PRO A 15 5.72 -1.79 -18.12
CA PRO A 15 6.96 -1.14 -18.52
C PRO A 15 6.77 -0.05 -19.59
N LEU A 16 5.84 -0.25 -20.53
CA LEU A 16 5.54 0.72 -21.58
C LEU A 16 4.80 1.95 -21.04
N GLY A 17 3.84 1.75 -20.14
CA GLY A 17 3.09 2.86 -19.54
C GLY A 17 3.92 3.69 -18.57
N SER A 18 4.85 3.06 -17.86
CA SER A 18 5.82 3.80 -17.04
C SER A 18 6.76 4.63 -17.91
N LEU A 19 7.27 4.10 -19.04
CA LEU A 19 8.06 4.91 -19.99
C LEU A 19 7.26 6.10 -20.58
N LEU A 20 5.99 5.89 -20.95
CA LEU A 20 5.12 6.97 -21.43
C LEU A 20 4.83 8.02 -20.34
N GLY A 21 4.63 7.58 -19.10
CA GLY A 21 4.49 8.45 -17.93
C GLY A 21 5.71 9.33 -17.73
N TRP A 22 6.90 8.75 -17.82
CA TRP A 22 8.15 9.49 -17.69
C TRP A 22 8.29 10.55 -18.78
N ILE A 23 7.98 10.21 -20.03
CA ILE A 23 7.96 11.20 -21.12
C ILE A 23 6.99 12.36 -20.79
N GLY A 24 5.79 12.03 -20.30
CA GLY A 24 4.80 13.02 -19.86
C GLY A 24 5.32 13.93 -18.74
N ASP A 25 6.01 13.38 -17.75
CA ASP A 25 6.58 14.13 -16.62
C ASP A 25 7.65 15.13 -17.08
N PHE A 26 8.50 14.75 -18.03
CA PHE A 26 9.49 15.66 -18.61
C PHE A 26 8.85 16.81 -19.40
N PHE A 27 7.76 16.55 -20.13
CA PHE A 27 6.99 17.62 -20.79
C PHE A 27 6.31 18.54 -19.77
N ALA A 28 5.72 18.00 -18.72
CA ALA A 28 5.12 18.78 -17.64
C ALA A 28 6.14 19.68 -16.94
N LEU A 29 7.35 19.16 -16.69
CA LEU A 29 8.47 19.90 -16.12
C LEU A 29 8.94 21.03 -17.06
N SER A 30 9.02 20.76 -18.37
CA SER A 30 9.37 21.79 -19.36
C SER A 30 8.31 22.89 -19.46
N LEU A 31 7.03 22.55 -19.30
CA LEU A 31 5.95 23.53 -19.19
C LEU A 31 6.05 24.36 -17.90
N ALA A 32 6.34 23.72 -16.76
CA ALA A 32 6.52 24.41 -15.48
C ALA A 32 7.67 25.42 -15.53
N ILE A 33 8.80 25.04 -16.14
CA ILE A 33 9.94 25.96 -16.37
C ILE A 33 9.55 27.09 -17.32
N SER A 34 8.77 26.81 -18.36
CA SER A 34 8.31 27.84 -19.30
C SER A 34 7.48 28.91 -18.58
N PHE A 35 6.55 28.51 -17.71
CA PHE A 35 5.79 29.46 -16.89
C PHE A 35 6.68 30.26 -15.91
N LEU A 36 7.72 29.63 -15.36
CA LEU A 36 8.71 30.32 -14.53
C LEU A 36 9.45 31.41 -15.32
N LYS A 37 9.91 31.09 -16.53
CA LYS A 37 10.57 32.06 -17.44
C LYS A 37 9.64 33.21 -17.82
N LEU A 38 8.36 32.93 -18.08
CA LEU A 38 7.36 33.96 -18.37
C LEU A 38 7.15 34.91 -17.18
N ARG A 39 7.08 34.36 -15.95
CA ARG A 39 7.01 35.17 -14.73
C ARG A 39 8.26 36.04 -14.56
N ASP A 40 9.43 35.50 -14.89
CA ASP A 40 10.72 36.17 -14.74
C ASP A 40 11.04 37.11 -15.94
N ASN A 41 10.05 37.44 -16.78
CA ASN A 41 10.16 38.29 -17.98
C ASN A 41 11.19 37.81 -19.04
N GLN A 42 11.63 36.55 -18.98
CA GLN A 42 12.47 35.94 -20.00
C GLN A 42 11.59 35.41 -21.13
N LYS A 43 11.20 36.31 -22.05
CA LYS A 43 10.40 35.95 -23.22
C LYS A 43 11.28 35.23 -24.25
N GLU A 44 11.05 33.95 -24.44
CA GLU A 44 11.65 33.22 -25.56
C GLU A 44 11.00 33.66 -26.89
N GLU A 45 11.82 33.94 -27.90
CA GLU A 45 11.41 34.43 -29.22
C GLU A 45 10.51 33.42 -29.97
N LYS A 46 10.63 32.13 -29.62
CA LYS A 46 9.82 31.03 -30.15
C LYS A 46 9.09 30.31 -29.00
N THR A 47 7.83 30.66 -28.78
CA THR A 47 7.00 30.12 -27.68
C THR A 47 6.91 28.58 -27.66
N TYR A 48 7.01 27.92 -28.82
CA TYR A 48 6.99 26.46 -28.90
C TYR A 48 8.32 25.79 -28.51
N MET A 49 9.46 26.52 -28.56
CA MET A 49 10.76 26.01 -28.11
C MET A 49 10.85 25.95 -26.58
N ALA A 50 10.10 26.81 -25.88
CA ALA A 50 10.01 26.80 -24.43
C ALA A 50 9.50 25.45 -23.88
N ALA A 51 8.55 24.84 -24.60
CA ALA A 51 8.02 23.51 -24.29
C ALA A 51 9.06 22.38 -24.37
N PHE A 52 10.22 22.64 -25.00
CA PHE A 52 11.37 21.72 -25.06
C PHE A 52 12.61 22.26 -24.34
N SER A 53 12.49 23.34 -23.56
CA SER A 53 13.63 24.01 -22.90
C SER A 53 14.52 23.06 -22.10
N VAL A 54 13.95 22.03 -21.47
CA VAL A 54 14.71 20.98 -20.74
C VAL A 54 15.67 20.22 -21.66
N PHE A 55 15.25 19.93 -22.89
CA PHE A 55 16.04 19.18 -23.88
C PHE A 55 17.03 20.08 -24.62
N THR A 56 16.68 21.35 -24.83
CA THR A 56 17.47 22.27 -25.65
C THR A 56 18.58 22.99 -24.87
N GLU A 57 18.40 23.24 -23.56
CA GLU A 57 19.31 24.09 -22.77
C GLU A 57 20.41 23.32 -22.01
N ASN A 58 20.78 22.11 -22.46
CA ASN A 58 21.73 21.23 -21.77
C ASN A 58 21.34 20.90 -20.30
N ARG A 59 20.06 21.08 -19.95
CA ARG A 59 19.50 20.80 -18.62
C ARG A 59 19.03 19.36 -18.47
N PHE A 60 18.89 18.64 -19.58
CA PHE A 60 18.37 17.28 -19.62
C PHE A 60 19.09 16.33 -18.66
N VAL A 61 20.43 16.34 -18.65
CA VAL A 61 21.22 15.42 -17.81
C VAL A 61 21.03 15.71 -16.31
N PRO A 62 21.22 16.95 -15.81
CA PRO A 62 20.91 17.29 -14.42
C PRO A 62 19.47 16.97 -14.00
N GLU A 63 18.48 17.30 -14.82
CA GLU A 63 17.06 17.06 -14.50
C GLU A 63 16.73 15.56 -14.48
N CYS A 64 17.30 14.78 -15.38
CA CYS A 64 17.15 13.32 -15.39
C CYS A 64 17.76 12.66 -14.14
N LEU A 65 18.97 13.09 -13.74
CA LEU A 65 19.58 12.60 -12.51
C LEU A 65 18.79 13.01 -11.26
N ASN A 66 18.32 14.25 -11.19
CA ASN A 66 17.46 14.73 -10.10
C ASN A 66 16.15 13.95 -10.03
N PHE A 67 15.53 13.67 -11.17
CA PHE A 67 14.32 12.87 -11.25
C PHE A 67 14.55 11.46 -10.69
N ILE A 68 15.58 10.74 -11.18
CA ILE A 68 15.93 9.39 -10.71
C ILE A 68 16.19 9.40 -9.19
N LEU A 69 16.98 10.35 -8.71
CA LEU A 69 17.34 10.43 -7.30
C LEU A 69 16.13 10.72 -6.40
N THR A 70 15.27 11.66 -6.83
CA THR A 70 14.02 11.97 -6.13
C THR A 70 13.06 10.78 -6.13
N SER A 71 12.95 10.06 -7.24
CA SER A 71 12.14 8.83 -7.33
C SER A 71 12.66 7.75 -6.37
N ILE A 72 13.98 7.52 -6.31
CA ILE A 72 14.59 6.56 -5.37
C ILE A 72 14.29 6.97 -3.92
N PHE A 73 14.51 8.23 -3.56
CA PHE A 73 14.24 8.69 -2.19
C PHE A 73 12.76 8.56 -1.82
N THR A 74 11.84 9.00 -2.68
CA THR A 74 10.40 8.87 -2.44
C THR A 74 9.99 7.40 -2.31
N PHE A 75 10.55 6.51 -3.12
CA PHE A 75 10.31 5.07 -3.01
C PHE A 75 10.78 4.49 -1.67
N LEU A 76 11.99 4.84 -1.23
CA LEU A 76 12.52 4.43 0.08
C LEU A 76 11.65 4.93 1.23
N TRP A 77 11.23 6.20 1.21
CA TRP A 77 10.31 6.76 2.20
C TRP A 77 8.96 6.05 2.21
N THR A 78 8.45 5.66 1.05
CA THR A 78 7.20 4.93 0.94
C THR A 78 7.32 3.55 1.58
N ILE A 79 8.40 2.80 1.30
CA ILE A 79 8.66 1.50 1.94
C ILE A 79 8.76 1.66 3.47
N LEU A 80 9.47 2.70 3.93
CA LEU A 80 9.62 3.00 5.35
C LEU A 80 8.27 3.19 6.05
N LEU A 81 7.23 3.68 5.37
CA LEU A 81 5.89 3.88 5.94
C LEU A 81 4.99 2.66 5.77
N ILE A 82 5.10 1.92 4.66
CA ILE A 82 4.28 0.74 4.39
C ILE A 82 4.59 -0.39 5.38
N ILE A 83 5.88 -0.73 5.55
CA ILE A 83 6.29 -1.84 6.43
C ILE A 83 5.79 -1.67 7.87
N PRO A 84 6.02 -0.54 8.57
CA PRO A 84 5.50 -0.36 9.92
C PRO A 84 3.98 -0.31 9.96
N GLY A 85 3.32 0.19 8.91
CA GLY A 85 1.86 0.14 8.77
C GLY A 85 1.33 -1.30 8.81
N ILE A 86 1.93 -2.20 8.03
CA ILE A 86 1.59 -3.63 8.01
C ILE A 86 1.85 -4.27 9.38
N ILE A 87 3.03 -4.07 9.96
CA ILE A 87 3.39 -4.63 11.27
C ILE A 87 2.42 -4.15 12.37
N LYS A 88 1.99 -2.88 12.32
CA LYS A 88 1.02 -2.32 13.27
C LYS A 88 -0.38 -2.89 13.06
N SER A 89 -0.82 -3.11 11.82
CA SER A 89 -2.09 -3.78 11.53
C SER A 89 -2.15 -5.17 12.19
N TYR A 90 -1.07 -5.96 12.04
CA TYR A 90 -0.95 -7.25 12.72
C TYR A 90 -0.98 -7.14 14.25
N SER A 91 -0.37 -6.10 14.81
CA SER A 91 -0.38 -5.86 16.25
C SER A 91 -1.79 -5.63 16.83
N TYR A 92 -2.75 -5.17 16.02
CA TYR A 92 -4.12 -4.87 16.45
C TYR A 92 -5.14 -5.94 16.03
N SER A 93 -4.69 -6.96 15.30
CA SER A 93 -5.57 -7.96 14.67
C SER A 93 -6.39 -8.80 15.67
N MET A 94 -5.99 -8.85 16.95
CA MET A 94 -6.68 -9.63 17.98
C MET A 94 -7.63 -8.81 18.86
N THR A 95 -7.72 -7.50 18.61
CA THR A 95 -8.51 -6.57 19.42
C THR A 95 -9.96 -7.02 19.58
N ALA A 96 -10.64 -7.39 18.48
CA ALA A 96 -12.04 -7.77 18.52
C ALA A 96 -12.30 -9.04 19.36
N TYR A 97 -11.43 -10.05 19.25
CA TYR A 97 -11.54 -11.28 20.03
C TYR A 97 -11.33 -11.02 21.53
N ILE A 98 -10.34 -10.19 21.87
CA ILE A 98 -10.04 -9.80 23.25
C ILE A 98 -11.20 -9.04 23.87
N VAL A 99 -11.74 -8.03 23.17
CA VAL A 99 -12.89 -7.25 23.65
C VAL A 99 -14.08 -8.17 23.90
N LYS A 100 -14.35 -9.10 22.98
CA LYS A 100 -15.43 -10.08 23.14
C LYS A 100 -15.24 -10.96 24.38
N ASP A 101 -14.03 -11.44 24.67
CA ASP A 101 -13.77 -12.25 25.86
C ASP A 101 -13.80 -11.41 27.16
N MET A 102 -13.33 -10.16 27.14
CA MET A 102 -13.42 -9.23 28.28
C MET A 102 -14.86 -8.84 28.64
N VAL A 103 -15.70 -8.58 27.64
CA VAL A 103 -17.14 -8.31 27.86
C VAL A 103 -17.83 -9.55 28.43
N ALA A 104 -17.48 -10.75 27.94
CA ALA A 104 -18.05 -12.00 28.44
C ALA A 104 -17.67 -12.30 29.90
N SER A 105 -16.50 -11.85 30.38
CA SER A 105 -16.10 -11.95 31.79
C SER A 105 -16.74 -10.90 32.70
N GLY A 106 -17.57 -10.00 32.17
CA GLY A 106 -18.23 -8.94 32.93
C GLY A 106 -17.35 -7.73 33.23
N LYS A 107 -16.18 -7.61 32.58
CA LYS A 107 -15.31 -6.43 32.74
C LYS A 107 -15.82 -5.26 31.92
N GLN A 108 -15.75 -4.06 32.49
CA GLN A 108 -15.95 -2.84 31.73
C GLN A 108 -14.74 -2.61 30.81
N VAL A 109 -14.97 -2.54 29.50
CA VAL A 109 -13.91 -2.38 28.50
C VAL A 109 -13.83 -0.93 28.06
N GLY A 110 -12.69 -0.29 28.34
CA GLY A 110 -12.35 1.04 27.85
C GLY A 110 -12.01 1.05 26.36
N VAL A 111 -12.02 2.24 25.76
CA VAL A 111 -11.85 2.46 24.31
C VAL A 111 -10.54 1.87 23.75
N THR A 112 -9.48 1.82 24.57
CA THR A 112 -8.16 1.35 24.12
C THR A 112 -7.69 0.06 24.78
N ASP A 113 -8.49 -0.52 25.68
CA ASP A 113 -8.07 -1.70 26.47
C ASP A 113 -7.82 -2.91 25.58
N GLY A 114 -8.74 -3.18 24.65
CA GLY A 114 -8.57 -4.25 23.66
C GLY A 114 -7.36 -4.04 22.75
N ILE A 115 -7.09 -2.80 22.34
CA ILE A 115 -5.96 -2.46 21.47
C ILE A 115 -4.64 -2.69 22.21
N ASN A 116 -4.54 -2.21 23.45
CA ASN A 116 -3.35 -2.37 24.28
C ASN A 116 -3.09 -3.84 24.61
N ALA A 117 -4.13 -4.59 24.97
CA ALA A 117 -4.04 -6.01 25.21
C ALA A 117 -3.64 -6.79 23.94
N SER A 118 -4.18 -6.42 22.76
CA SER A 118 -3.78 -7.03 21.49
C SER A 118 -2.31 -6.77 21.19
N LYS A 119 -1.79 -5.55 21.44
CA LYS A 119 -0.38 -5.23 21.22
C LYS A 119 0.55 -6.07 22.08
N GLU A 120 0.19 -6.27 23.34
CA GLU A 120 0.96 -7.08 24.27
C GLU A 120 0.91 -8.55 23.88
N LEU A 121 -0.29 -9.09 23.62
CA LEU A 121 -0.51 -10.47 23.21
C LEU A 121 0.23 -10.81 21.91
N MET A 122 0.25 -9.88 20.94
CA MET A 122 0.90 -10.09 19.64
C MET A 122 2.43 -9.89 19.69
N LYS A 123 3.04 -9.55 20.83
CA LYS A 123 4.50 -9.40 20.92
C LYS A 123 5.15 -10.78 20.78
N GLY A 124 5.89 -10.99 19.69
CA GLY A 124 6.47 -12.29 19.32
C GLY A 124 5.66 -13.05 18.27
N HIS A 125 4.34 -12.79 18.16
CA HIS A 125 3.43 -13.55 17.29
C HIS A 125 3.01 -12.84 15.99
N LYS A 126 3.56 -11.66 15.69
CA LYS A 126 3.23 -10.92 14.46
C LYS A 126 3.66 -11.67 13.20
N MET A 127 4.85 -12.29 13.25
CA MET A 127 5.36 -13.06 12.13
C MET A 127 4.55 -14.35 11.95
N ASP A 128 4.14 -14.98 13.05
CA ASP A 128 3.28 -16.17 13.00
C ASP A 128 1.97 -15.86 12.29
N LEU A 129 1.34 -14.73 12.59
CA LEU A 129 0.09 -14.30 11.94
C LEU A 129 0.31 -13.90 10.47
N PHE A 130 1.48 -13.34 10.12
CA PHE A 130 1.84 -13.06 8.73
C PHE A 130 2.00 -14.35 7.92
N ILE A 131 2.71 -15.34 8.46
CA ILE A 131 2.88 -16.66 7.81
C ILE A 131 1.53 -17.37 7.71
N PHE A 132 0.69 -17.26 8.76
CA PHE A 132 -0.68 -17.74 8.74
C PHE A 132 -1.45 -17.12 7.55
N ASP A 133 -1.51 -15.80 7.41
CA ASP A 133 -2.21 -15.17 6.29
C ASP A 133 -1.61 -15.55 4.92
N LEU A 134 -0.28 -15.69 4.85
CA LEU A 134 0.43 -16.12 3.63
C LEU A 134 0.01 -17.55 3.21
N SER A 135 -0.24 -18.45 4.16
CA SER A 135 -0.73 -19.80 3.86
C SER A 135 -2.14 -19.80 3.23
N PHE A 136 -2.94 -18.75 3.48
CA PHE A 136 -4.29 -18.60 2.93
C PHE A 136 -4.32 -17.85 1.59
N ILE A 137 -3.24 -17.19 1.18
CA ILE A 137 -3.24 -16.35 -0.02
C ILE A 137 -3.58 -17.16 -1.28
N GLY A 138 -3.10 -18.40 -1.38
CA GLY A 138 -3.40 -19.30 -2.49
C GLY A 138 -4.89 -19.66 -2.55
N TRP A 139 -5.52 -19.88 -1.40
CA TRP A 139 -6.96 -20.13 -1.31
C TRP A 139 -7.76 -18.92 -1.76
N PHE A 140 -7.42 -17.72 -1.29
CA PHE A 140 -8.09 -16.49 -1.72
C PHE A 140 -7.93 -16.24 -3.22
N LEU A 141 -6.77 -16.53 -3.81
CA LEU A 141 -6.55 -16.45 -5.26
C LEU A 141 -7.45 -17.44 -6.02
N LEU A 142 -7.52 -18.69 -5.59
CA LEU A 142 -8.42 -19.70 -6.17
C LEU A 142 -9.89 -19.27 -6.06
N GLY A 143 -10.29 -18.73 -4.90
CA GLY A 143 -11.63 -18.18 -4.70
C GLY A 143 -11.95 -17.04 -5.67
N GLY A 144 -10.99 -16.13 -5.89
CA GLY A 144 -11.12 -15.05 -6.87
C GLY A 144 -11.26 -15.56 -8.31
N LEU A 145 -10.51 -16.60 -8.70
CA LEU A 145 -10.61 -17.21 -10.03
C LEU A 145 -11.99 -17.81 -10.31
N THR A 146 -12.70 -18.28 -9.28
CA THR A 146 -14.08 -18.80 -9.40
C THR A 146 -15.16 -17.69 -9.42
N ALA A 147 -14.81 -16.47 -9.83
CA ALA A 147 -15.68 -15.29 -9.76
C ALA A 147 -16.22 -15.02 -8.33
N GLY A 148 -15.47 -15.40 -7.30
CA GLY A 148 -15.81 -15.20 -5.89
C GLY A 148 -16.68 -16.30 -5.26
N ILE A 149 -17.11 -17.33 -6.00
CA ILE A 149 -17.95 -18.41 -5.45
C ILE A 149 -17.18 -19.22 -4.39
N GLY A 150 -15.91 -19.53 -4.62
CA GLY A 150 -15.07 -20.24 -3.66
C GLY A 150 -14.90 -19.51 -2.32
N LEU A 151 -15.06 -18.18 -2.30
CA LEU A 151 -14.94 -17.39 -1.07
C LEU A 151 -16.02 -17.74 -0.03
N LEU A 152 -17.17 -18.28 -0.46
CA LEU A 152 -18.25 -18.72 0.44
C LEU A 152 -17.78 -19.79 1.43
N TRP A 153 -16.83 -20.65 1.04
CA TRP A 153 -16.24 -21.66 1.92
C TRP A 153 -14.92 -21.22 2.54
N ILE A 154 -14.10 -20.47 1.80
CA ILE A 154 -12.78 -20.04 2.27
C ILE A 154 -12.90 -19.03 3.42
N VAL A 155 -13.84 -18.09 3.34
CA VAL A 155 -14.02 -17.08 4.40
C VAL A 155 -14.37 -17.70 5.76
N PRO A 156 -15.41 -18.54 5.91
CA PRO A 156 -15.70 -19.15 7.21
C PRO A 156 -14.54 -20.03 7.69
N TYR A 157 -13.89 -20.77 6.80
CA TYR A 157 -12.71 -21.56 7.14
C TYR A 157 -11.56 -20.70 7.68
N TYR A 158 -11.22 -19.60 7.00
CA TYR A 158 -10.22 -18.63 7.43
C TYR A 158 -10.57 -18.02 8.80
N GLN A 159 -11.83 -17.62 8.99
CA GLN A 159 -12.27 -17.02 10.25
C GLN A 159 -12.20 -17.99 11.43
N THR A 160 -12.57 -19.26 11.22
CA THR A 160 -12.41 -20.32 12.22
C THR A 160 -10.94 -20.56 12.55
N ALA A 161 -10.08 -20.64 11.53
CA ALA A 161 -8.64 -20.82 11.73
C ALA A 161 -8.01 -19.64 12.49
N LYS A 162 -8.43 -18.40 12.17
CA LYS A 162 -7.96 -17.19 12.86
C LYS A 162 -8.44 -17.11 14.30
N ALA A 163 -9.68 -17.54 14.58
CA ALA A 163 -10.20 -17.66 15.94
C ALA A 163 -9.41 -18.72 16.76
N ASN A 164 -9.02 -19.82 16.13
CA ASN A 164 -8.17 -20.83 16.75
C ASN A 164 -6.76 -20.30 17.03
N PHE A 165 -6.17 -19.54 16.10
CA PHE A 165 -4.90 -18.85 16.33
C PHE A 165 -4.99 -17.92 17.56
N TYR A 166 -6.05 -17.12 17.66
CA TYR A 166 -6.31 -16.29 18.83
C TYR A 166 -6.36 -17.13 20.12
N ARG A 167 -7.16 -18.21 20.14
CA ARG A 167 -7.29 -19.06 21.31
C ARG A 167 -5.97 -19.74 21.69
N HIS A 168 -5.14 -20.10 20.71
CA HIS A 168 -3.82 -20.70 20.92
C HIS A 168 -2.87 -19.74 21.67
N ILE A 169 -2.85 -18.46 21.29
CA ILE A 169 -1.96 -17.48 21.93
C ILE A 169 -2.55 -16.86 23.21
N ALA A 170 -3.88 -16.73 23.30
CA ALA A 170 -4.55 -16.06 24.42
C ALA A 170 -4.98 -17.03 25.55
N GLY A 171 -5.26 -18.30 25.20
CA GLY A 171 -5.90 -19.25 26.10
C GLY A 171 -7.19 -18.68 26.69
N ASP A 172 -7.29 -18.74 28.03
CA ASP A 172 -8.41 -18.20 28.81
C ASP A 172 -8.06 -16.87 29.51
N LYS A 173 -6.93 -16.24 29.16
CA LYS A 173 -6.41 -15.03 29.86
C LYS A 173 -7.45 -13.92 29.98
N PHE A 174 -8.30 -13.76 28.97
CA PHE A 174 -9.30 -12.68 28.90
C PHE A 174 -10.71 -13.11 29.29
N LEU A 175 -10.94 -14.41 29.54
CA LEU A 175 -12.22 -14.97 29.96
C LEU A 175 -12.40 -15.04 31.48
N LYS A 176 -11.32 -14.88 32.24
CA LYS A 176 -11.29 -14.80 33.70
C LYS A 176 -11.25 -13.34 34.15
#